data_AF-A0A1V6K1W4-F1
#
_entry.id   AF-A0A1V6K1W4-F1
#
_cell.length_a   1.000
_cell.length_b   1.000
_cell.length_c   1.000
_cell.angle_alpha   90.00
_cell.angle_beta   90.00
_cell.angle_gamma   90.00
#
_symmetry.space_group_name_H-M   'P 1'
#
loop_
_entity.id
_entity.type
_entity.pdbx_description
1 polymer ?
#
loop_
_entity_poly.entity_id
_entity_poly.type
_entity_poly.pdbx_seq_one_letter_code
_entity_poly.pdbx_strand_id
1 'polypeptide(L)' 'MEGDAIISGYGFMGENDFICILNRHTGHTTERIPVETAPEFLYIAGDRLHVRCHGTDLVYSIRQGAGSGGRLGFI' A
#
# COMPACT_ATOMS: atom_id res chain seq x y z
N MET A 1 11.79 -8.31 -9.23
CA MET A 1 10.83 -9.03 -10.09
C MET A 1 9.44 -8.48 -9.75
N GLU A 2 8.47 -8.48 -10.67
CA GLU A 2 7.07 -8.25 -10.24
C GLU A 2 6.68 -9.32 -9.22
N GLY A 3 6.04 -8.92 -8.12
CA GLY A 3 5.53 -9.86 -7.11
C GLY A 3 6.41 -10.12 -5.89
N ASP A 4 7.43 -9.31 -5.63
CA ASP A 4 8.25 -9.37 -4.40
C ASP A 4 7.60 -8.68 -3.18
N ALA A 5 6.54 -7.90 -3.40
CA ALA A 5 5.83 -7.16 -2.36
C ALA A 5 4.35 -7.56 -2.30
N ILE A 6 3.81 -7.60 -1.08
CA ILE A 6 2.37 -7.69 -0.81
C ILE A 6 1.92 -6.31 -0.33
N ILE A 7 0.83 -5.80 -0.89
CA ILE A 7 0.20 -4.54 -0.45
C ILE A 7 -1.13 -4.90 0.21
N SER A 8 -1.36 -4.43 1.42
CA SER A 8 -2.62 -4.65 2.15
C SER A 8 -3.11 -3.37 2.81
N GLY A 9 -4.42 -3.28 3.03
CA GLY A 9 -4.99 -2.29 3.94
C GLY A 9 -4.91 -2.75 5.39
N TYR A 10 -4.89 -1.78 6.31
CA TYR A 10 -5.15 -1.96 7.73
C TYR A 10 -6.13 -0.90 8.19
N GLY A 11 -7.14 -1.33 8.94
CA GLY A 11 -7.99 -0.44 9.70
C GLY A 11 -8.67 -1.18 10.84
N PHE A 12 -8.58 -0.60 12.04
CA PHE A 12 -9.15 -1.16 13.26
C PHE A 12 -9.66 -0.04 14.14
N MET A 13 -10.80 -0.25 14.80
CA MET A 13 -11.46 0.77 15.61
C MET A 13 -10.51 1.29 16.70
N GLY A 14 -10.28 2.61 16.70
CA GLY A 14 -9.43 3.28 17.68
C GLY A 14 -7.94 3.26 17.37
N GLU A 15 -7.53 2.69 16.24
CA GLU A 15 -6.16 2.73 15.74
C GLU A 15 -6.05 3.58 14.47
N ASN A 16 -4.82 3.98 14.11
CA ASN A 16 -4.58 4.71 12.87
C ASN A 16 -4.67 3.76 11.67
N ASP A 17 -5.35 4.21 10.63
CA ASP A 17 -5.48 3.48 9.38
C ASP A 17 -4.24 3.67 8.49
N PHE A 18 -3.83 2.61 7.79
CA PHE A 18 -2.68 2.66 6.89
C PHE A 18 -2.71 1.58 5.81
N ILE A 19 -1.93 1.81 4.75
CA ILE A 19 -1.55 0.79 3.79
C ILE A 19 -0.23 0.16 4.26
N CYS A 20 -0.17 -1.16 4.31
CA CYS A 20 1.02 -1.95 4.56
C CYS A 20 1.67 -2.40 3.26
N ILE A 21 2.99 -2.26 3.17
CA ILE A 21 3.81 -2.97 2.19
C ILE A 21 4.64 -4.02 2.93
N LEU A 22 4.54 -5.27 2.51
CA LEU A 22 5.29 -6.37 3.08
C LEU A 22 6.21 -6.99 2.04
N ASN A 23 7.40 -7.41 2.48
CA ASN A 23 8.23 -8.29 1.69
C ASN A 23 7.56 -9.68 1.64
N ARG A 24 7.25 -10.17 0.44
CA ARG A 24 6.56 -11.44 0.25
C ARG A 24 7.33 -12.64 0.78
N HIS A 25 8.65 -12.61 0.70
CA HIS A 25 9.52 -13.74 1.01
C HIS A 25 9.77 -13.88 2.51
N THR A 26 9.73 -12.76 3.25
CA THR A 26 10.02 -12.76 4.69
C THR A 26 8.79 -12.47 5.56
N GLY A 27 7.72 -11.92 4.99
CA GLY A 27 6.54 -11.48 5.73
C GLY A 27 6.74 -10.21 6.55
N HIS A 28 7.94 -9.61 6.51
CA HIS A 28 8.19 -8.37 7.24
C HIS A 28 7.53 -7.18 6.56
N THR A 29 6.88 -6.32 7.35
CA THR A 29 6.41 -5.00 6.91
C THR A 29 7.63 -4.13 6.56
N THR A 30 7.73 -3.70 5.31
CA THR A 30 8.78 -2.80 4.84
C THR A 30 8.38 -1.34 4.95
N GLU A 31 7.07 -1.05 4.82
CA GLU A 31 6.55 0.32 4.86
C GLU A 31 5.10 0.35 5.38
N ARG A 32 4.73 1.46 6.03
CA ARG A 32 3.35 1.80 6.36
C ARG A 32 3.06 3.22 5.89
N ILE A 33 1.96 3.39 5.16
CA ILE A 33 1.55 4.67 4.62
C ILE A 33 0.26 5.08 5.30
N PRO A 34 0.26 6.16 6.10
CA PRO A 34 -0.95 6.60 6.78
C PRO A 34 -2.01 7.02 5.76
N VAL A 35 -3.26 6.65 6.05
CA VAL A 35 -4.44 7.13 5.33
C VAL A 35 -5.44 7.68 6.34
N GLU A 36 -6.33 8.56 5.89
CA GLU A 36 -7.30 9.20 6.78
C GLU A 36 -8.37 8.23 7.28
N THR A 37 -8.78 7.30 6.42
CA THR A 37 -9.79 6.27 6.75
C THR A 37 -9.39 4.91 6.17
N ALA A 38 -9.90 3.85 6.79
CA ALA A 38 -9.57 2.47 6.49
C ALA A 38 -9.63 2.15 4.99
N PRO A 39 -8.59 1.53 4.41
CA PRO A 39 -8.63 1.03 3.04
C PRO A 39 -9.61 -0.14 2.92
N GLU A 40 -10.58 -0.03 2.03
CA GLU A 40 -11.61 -1.04 1.77
C GLU A 40 -11.28 -1.88 0.53
N PHE A 41 -10.71 -1.25 -0.51
CA PHE A 41 -10.38 -1.91 -1.77
C PHE A 41 -9.09 -1.37 -2.37
N LEU A 42 -8.22 -2.27 -2.82
CA LEU A 42 -6.95 -1.95 -3.45
C LEU A 42 -6.91 -2.56 -4.85
N TYR A 43 -6.49 -1.77 -5.84
CA TYR A 43 -6.39 -2.19 -7.23
C TYR A 43 -5.14 -1.63 -7.89
N ILE A 44 -4.35 -2.50 -8.49
CA ILE A 44 -3.16 -2.10 -9.25
C ILE A 44 -3.52 -2.02 -10.73
N ALA A 45 -3.28 -0.86 -11.34
CA ALA A 45 -3.43 -0.62 -12.77
C ALA A 45 -2.14 0.02 -13.30
N GLY A 46 -1.34 -0.78 -14.03
CA GLY A 46 -0.03 -0.34 -14.52
C GLY A 46 0.91 0.02 -13.36
N ASP A 47 1.41 1.24 -13.35
CA ASP A 47 2.31 1.79 -12.32
C ASP A 47 1.57 2.51 -11.19
N ARG A 48 0.25 2.29 -11.05
CA ARG A 48 -0.58 2.95 -10.04
C ARG A 48 -1.29 1.97 -9.13
N LEU A 49 -1.28 2.30 -7.85
CA LEU A 49 -2.14 1.71 -6.84
C LEU A 49 -3.32 2.64 -6.60
N HIS A 50 -4.52 2.16 -6.91
CA HIS A 50 -5.78 2.78 -6.56
C HIS A 50 -6.27 2.20 -5.23
N VAL A 51 -6.66 3.08 -4.30
CA VAL A 51 -7.14 2.70 -2.97
C VAL A 51 -8.47 3.39 -2.71
N ARG A 52 -9.54 2.61 -2.56
CA ARG A 52 -10.80 3.09 -2.01
C ARG A 52 -10.66 3.05 -0.49
N CYS A 53 -10.76 4.22 0.12
CA CYS A 53 -10.97 4.37 1.55
C CYS A 53 -12.42 4.76 1.81
N HIS A 54 -12.85 4.72 3.08
CA HIS A 54 -14.19 5.20 3.43
C HIS A 54 -14.33 6.69 3.09
N GLY A 55 -15.17 7.02 2.11
CA GLY A 55 -15.46 8.40 1.71
C GLY A 55 -14.41 9.09 0.84
N THR A 56 -13.29 8.45 0.52
CA THR A 56 -12.23 9.04 -0.33
C THR A 56 -11.53 8.00 -1.21
N ASP A 57 -11.03 8.46 -2.36
CA ASP A 57 -10.22 7.66 -3.28
C ASP A 57 -8.81 8.22 -3.33
N LEU A 58 -7.82 7.36 -3.12
CA LEU A 58 -6.40 7.70 -3.17
C LEU A 58 -5.73 6.98 -4.34
N VAL A 59 -4.75 7.64 -4.96
CA VAL A 59 -3.93 7.05 -6.02
C VAL A 59 -2.46 7.28 -5.69
N TYR A 60 -1.67 6.22 -5.77
CA TYR A 60 -0.23 6.25 -5.54
C TYR A 60 0.51 5.71 -6.78
N SER A 61 1.63 6.32 -7.13
CA SER A 61 2.59 5.72 -8.06
C SER A 61 3.39 4.61 -7.39
N ILE A 62 3.54 3.47 -8.07
CA ILE A 62 4.42 2.38 -7.67
C ILE A 62 5.79 2.59 -8.33
N ARG A 63 6.83 2.78 -7.52
CA ARG A 63 8.22 2.87 -7.98
C ARG A 63 9.00 1.66 -7.50
N GLN A 64 9.64 0.96 -8.42
CA GLN A 64 10.61 -0.09 -8.08
C GLN A 64 11.84 0.58 -7.45
N GLY A 65 12.11 0.30 -6.18
CA GLY A 65 13.38 0.68 -5.54
C GLY A 65 14.49 -0.28 -5.96
N ALA A 66 15.75 0.18 -5.91
CA ALA A 66 16.93 -0.67 -6.18
C ALA A 66 17.18 -1.76 -5.10
N GLY A 67 16.29 -1.90 -4.12
CA GLY A 67 16.24 -2.99 -3.14
C GLY A 67 14.86 -3.64 -3.18
N SER A 68 14.75 -4.88 -2.71
CA SER A 68 13.61 -5.82 -2.83
C SER A 68 12.27 -5.41 -2.17
N GLY A 69 11.92 -4.12 -2.18
CA GLY A 69 10.65 -3.58 -1.72
C GLY A 69 10.16 -2.50 -2.69
N GLY A 70 8.94 -2.66 -3.20
CA GLY A 70 8.28 -1.59 -3.97
C GLY A 70 8.02 -0.39 -3.07
N ARG A 71 8.30 0.83 -3.55
CA ARG A 71 8.03 2.08 -2.83
C ARG A 71 6.84 2.77 -3.47
N LEU A 72 5.87 3.19 -2.68
CA LEU A 72 4.77 4.02 -3.17
C LEU A 72 5.17 5.51 -3.11
N GLY A 73 4.68 6.29 -4.07
CA GLY A 73 4.86 7.74 -4.12
C GLY A 73 3.53 8.43 -4.40
N PHE A 74 3.34 9.61 -3.83
CA PHE A 74 2.18 10.45 -4.11
C PHE A 74 2.27 11.04 -5.53
N ILE A 75 1.12 11.20 -6.19
CA ILE A 75 0.97 11.92 -7.46
C ILE A 75 0.26 13.25 -7.24
#